data_AF-A0A5P0ZS53-F1
#
_entry.id   AF-A0A5P0ZS53-F1
#
_cell.length_a   1.000
_cell.length_b   1.000
_cell.length_c   1.000
_cell.angle_alpha   90.00
_cell.angle_beta   90.00
_cell.angle_gamma   90.00
#
_symmetry.space_group_name_H-M   'P 1'
#
loop_
_entity.id
_entity.type
_entity.pdbx_description
1 polymer ?
#
loop_
_entity_poly.entity_id
_entity_poly.type
_entity_poly.pdbx_seq_one_letter_code
_entity_poly.pdbx_strand_id
1 'polypeptide(L)'
;MIFTSYVLLFNYIPKHRQVMTEFLIQLLRHGFRKHALRMNVQGTVPSLRKPVFTEWQVLIPNTKEQKPISYLLRCLDKTIALHQRKLEKLQELKKGYLQKMFC
;
A
#
# COMPACT_ATOMS: atom_id res chain seq x y z
N MET A 1 1.19 -20.73 -11.39
CA MET A 1 1.68 -20.94 -10.01
C MET A 1 1.65 -19.64 -9.18
N ILE A 2 0.57 -18.83 -9.27
CA ILE A 2 0.43 -17.54 -8.56
C ILE A 2 -0.84 -17.53 -7.68
N PHE A 3 -1.77 -18.47 -7.88
CA PHE A 3 -3.03 -18.53 -7.13
C PHE A 3 -2.89 -19.03 -5.69
N THR A 4 -1.87 -19.83 -5.36
CA THR A 4 -1.69 -20.40 -4.01
C THR A 4 -1.18 -19.38 -2.98
N SER A 5 -0.54 -18.29 -3.42
CA SER A 5 -0.04 -17.25 -2.50
C SER A 5 -1.15 -16.37 -1.93
N TYR A 6 -2.20 -16.10 -2.70
CA TYR A 6 -3.36 -15.32 -2.22
C TYR A 6 -4.23 -16.10 -1.22
N VAL A 7 -4.29 -17.42 -1.34
CA VAL A 7 -5.12 -18.28 -0.46
C VAL A 7 -4.58 -18.33 0.97
N LEU A 8 -3.27 -18.19 1.18
CA LEU A 8 -2.67 -18.29 2.52
C LEU A 8 -2.86 -17.03 3.38
N LEU A 9 -3.03 -15.86 2.77
CA LEU A 9 -3.39 -14.63 3.52
C LEU A 9 -4.84 -14.61 3.99
N PHE A 10 -5.74 -15.33 3.30
CA PHE A 10 -7.15 -15.44 3.67
C PHE A 10 -7.39 -16.29 4.93
N ASN A 11 -6.49 -17.21 5.28
CA ASN A 11 -6.63 -18.08 6.46
C ASN A 11 -6.26 -17.42 7.79
N TYR A 12 -5.66 -16.23 7.76
CA TYR A 12 -5.23 -15.51 8.98
C TYR A 12 -6.15 -14.33 9.36
N ILE A 13 -7.14 -14.04 8.50
CA ILE A 13 -8.28 -13.19 8.83
C ILE A 13 -9.30 -14.10 9.51
N PRO A 14 -9.86 -13.75 10.68
CA PRO A 14 -10.84 -14.59 11.35
C PRO A 14 -11.97 -14.96 10.37
N LYS A 15 -12.23 -16.27 10.22
CA LYS A 15 -13.19 -16.89 9.28
C LYS A 15 -14.63 -16.34 9.34
N HIS A 16 -14.91 -15.37 10.21
CA HIS A 16 -16.25 -14.85 10.50
C HIS A 16 -16.49 -13.40 10.03
N ARG A 17 -15.54 -12.73 9.35
CA ARG A 17 -15.76 -11.37 8.82
C ARG A 17 -15.37 -11.29 7.34
N GLN A 18 -16.34 -10.96 6.49
CA GLN A 18 -16.11 -10.76 5.05
C GLN A 18 -15.19 -9.54 4.85
N VAL A 19 -14.04 -9.76 4.22
CA VAL A 19 -13.08 -8.71 3.88
C VAL A 19 -13.06 -8.53 2.37
N MET A 20 -13.39 -7.34 1.91
CA MET A 20 -13.32 -6.95 0.51
C MET A 20 -11.87 -6.91 0.05
N THR A 21 -11.58 -7.46 -1.12
CA THR A 21 -10.24 -7.49 -1.70
C THR A 21 -9.64 -6.09 -1.86
N GLU A 22 -10.42 -5.11 -2.32
CA GLU A 22 -9.96 -3.73 -2.45
C GLU A 22 -9.54 -3.14 -1.10
N PHE A 23 -10.27 -3.44 -0.03
CA PHE A 23 -9.95 -3.00 1.32
C PHE A 23 -8.67 -3.66 1.82
N LEU A 24 -8.51 -4.97 1.62
CA LEU A 24 -7.31 -5.70 2.01
C LEU A 24 -6.06 -5.14 1.32
N ILE A 25 -6.14 -4.83 0.03
CA ILE A 25 -5.01 -4.23 -0.71
C ILE A 25 -4.64 -2.87 -0.11
N GLN A 26 -5.62 -2.02 0.19
CA GLN A 26 -5.38 -0.71 0.77
C GLN A 26 -4.83 -0.79 2.21
N LEU A 27 -5.36 -1.73 3.00
CA LEU A 27 -4.91 -2.01 4.35
C LEU A 27 -3.44 -2.48 4.38
N LEU A 28 -3.07 -3.40 3.49
CA LEU A 28 -1.69 -3.85 3.34
C LEU A 28 -0.76 -2.74 2.87
N ARG A 29 -1.19 -1.95 1.88
CA ARG A 29 -0.38 -0.86 1.31
C ARG A 29 -0.01 0.20 2.34
N HIS A 30 -1.00 0.64 3.13
CA HIS A 30 -0.84 1.81 4.01
C HIS A 30 -0.64 1.45 5.48
N GLY A 31 -1.25 0.36 5.96
CA GLY A 31 -1.17 -0.04 7.37
C GLY A 31 -0.04 -1.04 7.66
N PHE A 32 0.17 -2.03 6.79
CA PHE A 32 1.09 -3.13 7.08
C PHE A 32 2.55 -2.71 6.98
N ARG A 33 2.89 -1.83 6.04
CA ARG A 33 4.28 -1.41 5.79
C ARG A 33 4.99 -0.93 7.06
N LYS A 34 4.34 -0.06 7.85
CA LYS A 34 4.94 0.46 9.10
C LYS A 34 5.14 -0.64 10.14
N HIS A 35 4.18 -1.57 10.26
CA HIS A 35 4.30 -2.72 11.14
C HIS A 35 5.44 -3.64 10.73
N ALA A 36 5.48 -4.01 9.44
CA ALA A 36 6.53 -4.83 8.87
C ALA A 36 7.92 -4.23 9.09
N LEU A 37 8.10 -2.92 8.85
CA LEU A 37 9.37 -2.25 9.09
C LEU A 37 9.79 -2.31 10.55
N ARG A 38 8.88 -2.09 11.51
CA ARG A 38 9.18 -2.19 12.95
C ARG A 38 9.62 -3.61 13.36
N MET A 39 8.95 -4.63 12.86
CA MET A 39 9.28 -6.03 13.16
C MET A 39 10.59 -6.49 12.48
N ASN A 40 10.98 -5.88 11.35
CA ASN A 40 12.24 -6.20 10.66
C ASN A 40 13.47 -5.52 11.28
N VAL A 41 13.33 -4.54 12.18
CA VAL A 41 14.49 -3.89 12.86
C VAL A 41 15.35 -4.90 13.61
N GLN A 42 14.81 -6.07 13.96
CA GLN A 42 15.51 -7.13 14.68
C GLN A 42 16.41 -8.03 13.80
N GLY A 43 16.48 -7.82 12.47
CA GLY A 43 17.25 -8.68 11.57
C GLY A 43 18.09 -7.93 10.54
N THR A 44 19.31 -8.44 10.28
CA THR A 44 20.26 -7.88 9.29
C THR A 44 19.82 -8.08 7.83
N VAL A 45 18.84 -8.96 7.58
CA VAL A 45 18.26 -9.22 6.25
C VAL A 45 16.76 -8.98 6.31
N PRO A 46 16.18 -8.10 5.48
CA PRO A 46 14.74 -7.88 5.43
C PRO A 46 14.04 -9.14 4.92
N SER A 47 13.41 -9.88 5.81
CA SER A 47 12.66 -11.09 5.49
C SER A 47 11.37 -11.12 6.30
N LEU A 48 10.23 -11.13 5.59
CA LEU A 48 8.91 -11.17 6.20
C LEU A 48 8.61 -12.57 6.69
N ARG A 49 8.91 -12.84 7.96
CA ARG A 49 8.58 -14.10 8.64
C ARG A 49 7.10 -14.14 8.98
N LYS A 50 6.54 -15.36 9.11
CA LYS A 50 5.13 -15.58 9.50
C LYS A 50 4.70 -14.72 10.70
N PRO A 51 5.46 -14.63 11.82
CA PRO A 51 5.05 -13.86 13.01
C PRO A 51 4.69 -12.40 12.72
N VAL A 52 5.35 -11.79 11.74
CA VAL A 52 5.11 -10.39 11.34
C VAL A 52 3.66 -10.18 10.89
N PHE A 53 3.05 -11.17 10.23
CA PHE A 53 1.67 -11.13 9.79
C PHE A 53 0.69 -11.51 10.90
N THR A 54 1.09 -12.43 11.79
CA THR A 54 0.20 -12.98 12.82
C THR A 54 0.00 -12.05 14.00
N GLU A 55 1.03 -11.27 14.33
CA GLU A 55 1.01 -10.30 15.45
C GLU A 55 0.45 -8.94 15.03
N TRP A 56 0.05 -8.79 13.76
CA TRP A 56 -0.48 -7.53 13.27
C TRP A 56 -1.95 -7.37 13.64
N GLN A 57 -2.21 -6.64 14.73
CA GLN A 57 -3.55 -6.31 15.17
C GLN A 57 -4.12 -5.14 14.37
N VAL A 58 -5.24 -5.38 13.68
CA VAL A 58 -5.95 -4.38 12.87
C VAL A 58 -7.45 -4.46 13.08
N LEU A 59 -8.09 -3.29 13.12
CA LEU A 59 -9.54 -3.19 13.15
C LEU A 59 -10.07 -3.37 11.72
N ILE A 60 -10.90 -4.40 11.54
CA ILE A 60 -11.57 -4.68 10.28
C ILE A 60 -13.02 -4.18 10.39
N PRO A 61 -13.41 -3.08 9.72
CA PRO A 61 -14.76 -2.55 9.79
C PRO A 61 -15.77 -3.46 9.06
N ASN A 62 -17.07 -3.15 9.18
CA ASN A 62 -18.11 -3.88 8.45
C ASN A 62 -17.97 -3.66 6.92
N THR A 63 -18.61 -4.53 6.12
CA THR A 63 -18.51 -4.47 4.66
C THR A 63 -19.06 -3.16 4.05
N LYS A 64 -20.04 -2.52 4.69
CA LYS A 64 -20.61 -1.24 4.24
C LYS A 64 -19.59 -0.10 4.34
N GLU A 65 -18.75 -0.11 5.36
CA GLU A 65 -17.67 0.87 5.59
C GLU A 65 -16.41 0.56 4.77
N GLN A 66 -16.09 -0.73 4.56
CA GLN A 66 -14.93 -1.13 3.78
C GLN A 66 -14.93 -0.52 2.37
N LYS A 67 -16.10 -0.44 1.71
CA LYS A 67 -16.23 0.10 0.35
C LYS A 67 -15.85 1.59 0.23
N PRO A 68 -16.47 2.54 0.97
CA PRO A 68 -16.10 3.94 0.90
C PRO A 68 -14.66 4.20 1.35
N ILE A 69 -14.16 3.48 2.37
CA ILE A 69 -12.75 3.61 2.81
C ILE A 69 -11.80 3.22 1.68
N SER A 70 -12.03 2.05 1.06
CA SER A 70 -11.18 1.56 -0.05
C SER A 70 -11.23 2.50 -1.25
N TYR A 71 -12.41 3.01 -1.57
CA TYR A 71 -12.61 3.97 -2.65
C TYR A 71 -11.82 5.27 -2.39
N LEU A 72 -11.95 5.85 -1.20
CA LEU A 72 -11.27 7.07 -0.81
C LEU A 72 -9.75 6.91 -0.92
N LEU A 73 -9.19 5.85 -0.33
CA LEU A 73 -7.75 5.58 -0.37
C LEU A 73 -7.25 5.39 -1.81
N ARG A 74 -8.02 4.69 -2.66
CA ARG A 74 -7.69 4.54 -4.08
C ARG A 74 -7.72 5.88 -4.82
N CYS A 75 -8.67 6.75 -4.52
CA CYS A 75 -8.74 8.09 -5.12
C CYS A 75 -7.53 8.93 -4.70
N LEU A 76 -7.13 8.88 -3.43
CA LEU A 76 -5.93 9.57 -2.96
C LEU A 76 -4.67 9.07 -3.67
N ASP A 77 -4.49 7.75 -3.80
CA ASP A 77 -3.36 7.17 -4.54
C ASP A 77 -3.31 7.69 -6.00
N LYS A 78 -4.46 7.76 -6.68
CA LYS A 78 -4.55 8.29 -8.05
C LYS A 78 -4.19 9.78 -8.11
N THR A 79 -4.69 10.58 -7.18
CA THR A 79 -4.41 12.01 -7.11
C THR A 79 -2.92 12.27 -6.85
N ILE A 80 -2.31 11.53 -5.92
CA ILE A 80 -0.86 11.61 -5.65
C ILE A 80 -0.06 11.27 -6.92
N ALA A 81 -0.40 10.17 -7.60
CA ALA A 81 0.29 9.77 -8.83
C ALA A 81 0.17 10.82 -9.94
N LEU A 82 -1.00 11.47 -10.07
CA LEU A 82 -1.21 12.55 -11.04
C LEU A 82 -0.36 13.77 -10.72
N HIS A 83 -0.28 14.18 -9.46
CA HIS A 83 0.55 15.30 -9.05
C HIS A 83 2.05 15.01 -9.21
N GLN A 84 2.47 13.78 -8.93
CA GLN A 84 3.86 13.36 -9.11
C GLN A 84 4.29 13.44 -10.59
N ARG A 85 3.45 12.95 -11.52
CA ARG A 85 3.70 13.10 -12.97
C ARG A 85 3.76 14.55 -13.41
N LYS A 86 2.88 15.40 -12.87
CA LYS A 86 2.90 16.85 -13.15
C LYS A 86 4.19 17.49 -12.65
N LEU A 87 4.64 17.13 -11.45
CA LEU A 87 5.89 17.62 -10.88
C LEU A 87 7.10 17.23 -11.75
N GLU A 88 7.20 15.96 -12.14
CA GLU A 88 8.28 15.46 -13.01
C GLU A 88 8.32 16.21 -14.35
N LYS A 89 7.15 16.40 -14.98
CA LYS A 89 7.05 17.17 -16.23
C LYS A 89 7.49 18.63 -16.07
N LEU A 90 7.13 19.27 -14.95
CA LEU A 90 7.56 20.64 -14.67
C LEU A 90 9.06 20.74 -14.42
N GLN A 91 9.66 19.74 -13.77
CA GLN A 91 11.11 19.68 -13.57
C GLN A 91 11.86 19.52 -14.91
N GLU A 92 11.35 18.67 -15.80
CA GLU A 92 11.91 18.49 -17.14
C GLU A 92 11.82 19.76 -17.98
N LEU A 93 10.65 20.42 -17.98
CA LEU A 93 10.47 21.71 -18.67
C LEU A 93 11.40 22.79 -18.12
N LYS A 94 11.53 22.89 -16.78
CA LYS A 94 12.47 23.82 -16.15
C LYS A 94 13.89 23.58 -16.63
N LYS A 95 14.34 22.32 -16.68
CA LYS A 95 15.67 21.96 -17.19
C LYS A 95 15.83 22.38 -18.65
N GLY A 96 14.85 22.08 -19.50
CA GLY A 96 14.88 22.45 -20.92
C GLY A 96 14.92 23.98 -21.14
N TYR A 97 14.18 24.75 -20.35
CA TYR A 97 14.22 26.22 -20.43
C TYR A 97 15.55 26.80 -19.97
N LEU A 98 16.11 26.29 -18.87
CA LEU A 98 17.42 26.73 -18.40
C LEU A 98 18.53 26.42 -19.41
N GLN A 99 18.49 25.26 -20.06
CA GLN A 99 19.41 24.94 -21.16
C GLN A 99 19.30 25.95 -22.30
N LYS A 100 18.09 26.30 -22.73
CA LYS A 100 17.89 27.31 -23.80
C LYS A 100 18.30 28.73 -23.42
N MET A 101 18.33 29.06 -22.13
CA MET A 101 18.66 30.40 -21.65
C MET A 101 20.17 30.61 -21.46
N PHE A 102 20.92 29.55 -21.15
CA PHE A 102 22.32 29.64 -20.72
C PHE A 102 23.30 28.77 -21.52
N CYS A 103 22.82 27.97 -22.48
CA CYS A 103 23.63 27.17 -23.40
C CYS A 103 23.27 27.52 -24.84
#